data_AF-A0A3R6AK11-F1
#
_entry.id   AF-A0A3R6AK11-F1
#
_cell.length_a   1.000
_cell.length_b   1.000
_cell.length_c   1.000
_cell.angle_alpha   90.00
_cell.angle_beta   90.00
_cell.angle_gamma   90.00
#
_symmetry.space_group_name_H-M   'P 1'
#
loop_
_entity.id
_entity.type
_entity.pdbx_description
1 polymer ?
#
loop_
_entity_poly.entity_id
_entity_poly.type
_entity_poly.pdbx_seq_one_letter_code
_entity_poly.pdbx_strand_id
1 'polypeptide(L)'
;MEVNILLVIVGGIIAIGAIVGFAKGAVRIAVSLGATILTLAVVYFATPYVSKAIYSLTPIDEMVEQQCIKTMTKAFTGEADTDSGFTEEQVRGILSAAGVSEQTLEAAGITVEDIVNGNVSDEMLQQYGISPDIFDGHVSTEEAEQSIMEAEVPKQMQIVAIEGADLPDVFKNLLLENNNSEVYQKLGVTTFAEYVSKYFAKLVIEIVAFLVTFLFATIVIRAVVFALDFVTALPVLGILNRLAGVLVGSTISFIIVGILFIVITLLYTTTIGKQAMGMIREDQILSFLYDNNIIMKIATMLR
;
A
#
# COMPACT_ATOMS: atom_id res chain seq x y z
N MET A 1 -12.19 7.36 44.08
CA MET A 1 -12.08 7.96 42.72
C MET A 1 -11.17 7.03 41.95
N GLU A 2 -11.74 6.20 41.08
CA GLU A 2 -10.93 5.49 40.10
C GLU A 2 -10.34 6.55 39.15
N VAL A 3 -9.04 6.50 38.92
CA VAL A 3 -8.37 7.49 38.06
C VAL A 3 -8.73 7.17 36.62
N ASN A 4 -9.40 8.11 35.94
CA ASN A 4 -9.70 7.96 34.53
C ASN A 4 -8.40 8.06 33.71
N ILE A 5 -7.90 6.92 33.23
CA ILE A 5 -6.63 6.82 32.51
C ILE A 5 -6.64 7.66 31.23
N LEU A 6 -7.78 7.73 30.53
CA LEU A 6 -7.90 8.54 29.32
C LEU A 6 -7.79 10.03 29.63
N LEU A 7 -8.33 10.49 30.77
CA LEU A 7 -8.18 11.87 31.22
C LEU A 7 -6.71 12.19 31.50
N VAL A 8 -5.97 11.26 32.13
CA VAL A 8 -4.54 11.42 32.37
C VAL A 8 -3.75 11.51 31.05
N ILE A 9 -4.09 10.69 30.06
CA ILE A 9 -3.46 10.73 28.73
C ILE A 9 -3.75 12.07 28.03
N VAL A 10 -5.02 12.49 27.98
CA VAL A 10 -5.42 13.75 27.34
C VAL A 10 -4.78 14.95 28.03
N GLY A 11 -4.80 14.98 29.37
CA GLY A 11 -4.12 16.01 30.15
C GLY A 11 -2.61 16.02 29.91
N GLY A 12 -1.99 14.84 29.80
CA GLY A 12 -0.58 14.68 29.46
C GLY A 12 -0.23 15.24 28.08
N ILE A 13 -1.05 14.97 27.05
CA ILE A 13 -0.86 15.50 25.69
C ILE A 13 -0.90 17.04 25.72
N ILE A 14 -1.89 17.63 26.39
CA ILE A 14 -2.03 19.09 26.50
C ILE A 14 -0.85 19.70 27.27
N ALA A 15 -0.44 19.09 28.39
CA ALA A 15 0.67 19.56 29.20
C ALA A 15 2.01 19.48 28.43
N ILE A 16 2.29 18.36 27.74
CA ILE A 16 3.47 18.21 26.89
C ILE A 16 3.46 19.27 25.80
N GLY A 17 2.32 19.51 25.17
CA GLY A 17 2.11 20.60 24.22
C GLY A 17 2.51 21.96 24.73
N ALA A 18 1.98 22.32 25.90
CA ALA A 18 2.28 23.59 26.56
C ALA A 18 3.77 23.72 26.90
N ILE A 19 4.40 22.64 27.42
CA ILE A 19 5.82 22.61 27.79
C ILE A 19 6.71 22.74 26.56
N VAL A 20 6.45 21.95 25.51
CA VAL A 20 7.18 22.04 24.24
C VAL A 20 6.98 23.43 23.62
N GLY A 21 5.76 23.95 23.70
CA GLY A 21 5.39 25.32 23.37
C GLY A 21 6.27 26.36 24.03
N PHE A 22 6.36 26.30 25.36
CA PHE A 22 7.18 27.19 26.17
C PHE A 22 8.68 27.04 25.88
N ALA A 23 9.17 25.80 25.71
CA ALA A 23 10.58 25.51 25.50
C ALA A 23 11.08 25.97 24.13
N LYS A 24 10.27 25.78 23.08
CA LYS A 24 10.62 26.19 21.71
C LYS A 24 10.29 27.65 21.42
N GLY A 25 9.23 28.18 22.01
CA GLY A 25 8.67 29.50 21.70
C GLY A 25 7.83 29.51 20.41
N ALA A 26 6.93 30.49 20.29
CA ALA A 26 6.01 30.60 19.16
C ALA A 26 6.74 30.76 17.82
N VAL A 27 7.78 31.59 17.77
CA VAL A 27 8.49 31.88 16.51
C VAL A 27 9.09 30.61 15.92
N ARG A 28 9.76 29.78 16.74
CA ARG A 28 10.39 28.54 16.25
C ARG A 28 9.33 27.51 15.83
N ILE A 29 8.20 27.45 16.51
CA ILE A 29 7.08 26.60 16.10
C ILE A 29 6.50 27.08 14.76
N ALA A 30 6.28 28.38 14.60
CA ALA A 30 5.78 28.98 13.36
C ALA A 30 6.75 28.74 12.19
N VAL A 31 8.06 28.92 12.40
CA VAL A 31 9.09 28.62 11.38
C VAL A 31 9.07 27.15 11.01
N SER A 32 8.98 26.22 11.97
CA SER A 32 8.90 24.78 11.69
C SER A 32 7.63 24.39 10.93
N LEU A 33 6.49 25.02 11.24
CA LEU A 33 5.23 24.81 10.52
C LEU A 33 5.33 25.36 9.09
N GLY A 34 5.85 26.57 8.93
CA GLY A 34 6.12 27.18 7.62
C GLY A 34 7.06 26.33 6.77
N ALA A 35 8.11 25.77 7.38
CA ALA A 35 9.03 24.83 6.73
C ALA A 35 8.32 23.55 6.27
N THR A 36 7.38 23.03 7.06
CA THR A 36 6.56 21.86 6.67
C THR A 36 5.64 22.18 5.51
N ILE A 37 4.95 23.32 5.54
CA ILE A 37 4.09 23.78 4.43
C ILE A 37 4.92 23.98 3.16
N LEU A 38 6.09 24.63 3.28
CA LEU A 38 7.03 24.80 2.19
C LEU A 38 7.52 23.45 1.64
N THR A 39 7.79 22.48 2.51
CA THR A 39 8.19 21.12 2.11
C THR A 39 7.08 20.47 1.28
N LEU A 40 5.83 20.52 1.74
CA LEU A 40 4.72 19.95 0.98
C LEU A 40 4.52 20.64 -0.37
N ALA A 41 4.66 21.98 -0.44
CA ALA A 41 4.61 22.72 -1.69
C ALA A 41 5.74 22.32 -2.65
N VAL A 42 6.98 22.22 -2.15
CA VAL A 42 8.12 21.76 -2.94
C VAL A 42 7.90 20.34 -3.43
N VAL A 43 7.45 19.43 -2.58
CA VAL A 43 7.18 18.03 -2.94
C VAL A 43 6.10 17.94 -4.02
N TYR A 44 5.03 18.70 -3.89
CA TYR A 44 3.96 18.76 -4.89
C TYR A 44 4.51 19.15 -6.28
N PHE A 45 5.35 20.17 -6.36
CA PHE A 45 5.92 20.61 -7.63
C PHE A 45 7.08 19.73 -8.12
N ALA A 46 7.90 19.18 -7.22
CA ALA A 46 9.12 18.44 -7.57
C ALA A 46 8.84 16.97 -7.94
N THR A 47 7.85 16.33 -7.31
CA THR A 47 7.48 14.92 -7.56
C THR A 47 7.29 14.58 -9.03
N PRO A 48 6.58 15.35 -9.88
CA PRO A 48 6.44 15.02 -11.30
C PRO A 48 7.78 15.03 -12.07
N TYR A 49 8.76 15.83 -11.65
CA TYR A 49 10.09 15.83 -12.27
C TYR A 49 10.92 14.63 -11.79
N VAL A 50 10.84 14.31 -10.50
CA VAL A 50 11.52 13.13 -9.92
C VAL A 50 10.95 11.83 -10.49
N SER A 51 9.62 11.75 -10.67
CA SER A 51 8.96 10.63 -11.33
C SER A 51 9.52 10.40 -12.73
N LYS A 52 9.59 11.45 -13.56
CA LYS A 52 10.20 11.36 -14.91
C LYS A 52 11.66 10.89 -14.88
N ALA A 53 12.44 11.35 -13.90
CA ALA A 53 13.82 10.92 -13.75
C ALA A 53 13.92 9.43 -13.34
N ILE A 54 13.07 8.96 -12.42
CA ILE A 54 13.02 7.55 -12.03
C ILE A 54 12.62 6.68 -13.24
N TYR A 55 11.60 7.10 -13.99
CA TYR A 55 11.21 6.44 -15.23
C TYR A 55 12.37 6.28 -16.23
N SER A 56 13.20 7.31 -16.42
CA SER A 56 14.28 7.25 -17.42
C SER A 56 15.55 6.57 -16.92
N LEU A 57 15.71 6.38 -15.61
CA LEU A 57 16.95 5.91 -14.99
C LEU A 57 16.84 4.50 -14.40
N THR A 58 15.62 3.99 -14.20
CA THR A 58 15.39 2.72 -13.51
C THR A 58 14.35 1.87 -14.25
N PRO A 59 14.51 0.53 -14.29
CA PRO A 59 13.58 -0.39 -14.94
C PRO A 59 12.38 -0.77 -14.05
N ILE A 60 11.97 0.11 -13.13
CA ILE A 60 10.92 -0.21 -12.14
C ILE A 60 9.57 -0.43 -12.84
N ASP A 61 9.31 0.30 -13.93
CA ASP A 61 8.12 0.12 -14.75
C ASP A 61 8.06 -1.28 -15.34
N GLU A 62 9.10 -1.71 -16.05
CA GLU A 62 9.20 -3.04 -16.63
C GLU A 62 9.05 -4.13 -15.57
N MET A 63 9.73 -3.97 -14.42
CA MET A 63 9.65 -4.93 -13.31
C MET A 63 8.24 -5.04 -12.74
N VAL A 64 7.53 -3.92 -12.55
CA VAL A 64 6.16 -3.94 -12.02
C VAL A 64 5.18 -4.48 -13.05
N GLU A 65 5.33 -4.10 -14.32
CA GLU A 65 4.50 -4.61 -15.42
C GLU A 65 4.63 -6.14 -15.52
N GLN A 66 5.85 -6.67 -15.51
CA GLN A 66 6.08 -8.12 -15.53
C GLN A 66 5.47 -8.83 -14.32
N GLN A 67 5.56 -8.24 -13.12
CA GLN A 67 4.93 -8.83 -11.93
C GLN A 67 3.40 -8.84 -12.03
N CYS A 68 2.80 -7.78 -12.59
CA CYS A 68 1.37 -7.74 -12.86
C CYS A 68 0.96 -8.83 -13.86
N ILE A 69 1.67 -8.94 -14.98
CA ILE A 69 1.42 -9.95 -16.02
C ILE A 69 1.56 -11.36 -15.45
N LYS A 70 2.64 -11.65 -14.73
CA LYS A 70 2.86 -12.94 -14.08
C LYS A 70 1.74 -13.29 -13.10
N THR A 71 1.27 -12.31 -12.32
CA THR A 71 0.18 -12.52 -11.36
C THR A 71 -1.16 -12.79 -12.07
N MET A 72 -1.45 -12.05 -13.15
CA MET A 72 -2.64 -12.31 -13.97
C MET A 72 -2.58 -13.67 -14.65
N THR A 73 -1.40 -14.05 -15.14
CA THR A 73 -1.16 -15.35 -15.77
C THR A 73 -1.41 -16.47 -14.79
N LYS A 74 -0.83 -16.42 -13.59
CA LYS A 74 -1.13 -17.37 -12.51
C LYS A 74 -2.62 -17.48 -12.20
N ALA A 75 -3.32 -16.35 -12.13
CA ALA A 75 -4.76 -16.34 -11.87
C ALA A 75 -5.58 -16.95 -13.03
N PHE A 76 -5.10 -16.83 -14.27
CA PHE A 76 -5.76 -17.36 -15.46
C PHE A 76 -5.48 -18.85 -15.69
N THR A 77 -4.24 -19.30 -15.49
CA THR A 77 -3.82 -20.70 -15.59
C THR A 77 -4.27 -21.52 -14.39
N GLY A 78 -4.70 -20.87 -13.30
CA GLY A 78 -5.08 -21.55 -12.06
C GLY A 78 -3.87 -22.07 -11.28
N GLU A 79 -2.67 -21.58 -11.58
CA GLU A 79 -1.45 -21.85 -10.83
C GLU A 79 -1.56 -21.18 -9.46
N ALA A 80 -2.12 -21.92 -8.49
CA ALA A 80 -1.82 -21.69 -7.08
C ALA A 80 -0.30 -21.81 -6.89
N ASP A 81 0.23 -21.16 -5.85
CA ASP A 81 1.66 -21.09 -5.49
C ASP A 81 2.22 -22.46 -5.06
N THR A 82 2.11 -23.44 -5.94
CA THR A 82 2.72 -24.75 -5.83
C THR A 82 3.63 -24.92 -7.04
N ASP A 83 4.91 -24.97 -6.71
CA ASP A 83 6.00 -25.57 -7.46
C ASP A 83 5.74 -27.09 -7.71
N SER A 84 4.52 -27.47 -8.11
CA SER A 84 4.12 -28.87 -8.26
C SER A 84 3.37 -29.06 -9.56
N GLY A 85 3.87 -29.99 -10.38
CA GLY A 85 3.17 -30.49 -11.55
C GLY A 85 1.86 -31.21 -11.20
N PHE A 86 1.38 -32.03 -12.12
CA PHE A 86 0.17 -32.84 -11.98
C PHE A 86 0.06 -33.52 -10.60
N THR A 87 -1.15 -33.66 -10.05
CA THR A 87 -1.35 -34.53 -8.87
C THR A 87 -1.16 -36.00 -9.26
N GLU A 88 -0.82 -36.87 -8.29
CA GLU A 88 -0.67 -38.31 -8.55
C GLU A 88 -1.92 -38.92 -9.22
N GLU A 89 -3.11 -38.46 -8.86
CA GLU A 89 -4.37 -38.92 -9.47
C GLU A 89 -4.51 -38.49 -10.93
N GLN A 90 -4.06 -37.28 -11.27
CA GLN A 90 -4.05 -36.80 -12.66
C GLN A 90 -3.02 -37.57 -13.50
N VAL A 91 -1.82 -37.81 -12.96
CA VAL A 91 -0.78 -38.62 -13.63
C VAL A 91 -1.27 -40.05 -13.85
N ARG A 92 -1.88 -40.70 -12.84
CA ARG A 92 -2.49 -42.03 -12.96
C ARG A 92 -3.55 -42.08 -14.07
N GLY A 93 -4.39 -41.05 -14.16
CA GLY A 93 -5.39 -40.91 -15.22
C GLY A 93 -4.78 -40.87 -16.62
N ILE A 94 -3.77 -40.01 -16.82
CA ILE A 94 -3.07 -39.83 -18.10
C ILE A 94 -2.33 -41.13 -18.50
N LEU A 95 -1.63 -41.75 -17.56
CA LEU A 95 -0.93 -43.03 -17.77
C LEU A 95 -1.90 -44.13 -18.17
N SER A 96 -3.04 -44.25 -17.49
CA SER A 96 -4.07 -45.25 -17.82
C SER A 96 -4.64 -45.05 -19.22
N ALA A 97 -4.85 -43.80 -19.65
CA ALA A 97 -5.32 -43.45 -20.99
C ALA A 97 -4.26 -43.71 -22.07
N ALA A 98 -2.98 -43.55 -21.74
CA ALA A 98 -1.85 -43.92 -22.59
C ALA A 98 -1.54 -45.44 -22.59
N GLY A 99 -2.27 -46.24 -21.81
CA GLY A 99 -2.05 -47.69 -21.70
C GLY A 99 -0.83 -48.08 -20.86
N VAL A 100 -0.29 -47.16 -20.06
CA VAL A 100 0.84 -47.39 -19.17
C VAL A 100 0.32 -47.70 -17.77
N SER A 101 0.67 -48.87 -17.24
CA SER A 101 0.30 -49.29 -15.88
C SER A 101 1.39 -48.95 -14.88
N GLU A 102 1.04 -48.78 -13.60
CA GLU A 102 2.04 -48.58 -12.55
C GLU A 102 3.04 -49.72 -12.44
N GLN A 103 2.61 -50.96 -12.70
CA GLN A 103 3.51 -52.11 -12.73
C GLN A 103 4.60 -51.97 -13.82
N THR A 104 4.29 -51.27 -14.91
CA THR A 104 5.24 -50.97 -15.99
C THR A 104 6.25 -49.91 -15.55
N LEU A 105 5.82 -48.92 -14.77
CA LEU A 105 6.67 -47.87 -14.21
C LEU A 105 7.56 -48.38 -13.07
N GLU A 106 7.01 -49.20 -12.18
CA GLU A 106 7.73 -49.85 -11.09
C GLU A 106 8.84 -50.78 -11.61
N ALA A 107 8.61 -51.49 -12.73
CA ALA A 107 9.63 -52.31 -13.37
C ALA A 107 10.80 -51.49 -13.94
N ALA A 108 10.58 -50.19 -14.19
CA ALA A 108 11.60 -49.21 -14.59
C ALA A 108 12.21 -48.47 -13.39
N GLY A 109 11.75 -48.72 -12.16
CA GLY A 109 12.18 -48.01 -10.96
C GLY A 109 11.66 -46.57 -10.86
N ILE A 110 10.60 -46.23 -11.61
CA ILE A 110 9.98 -44.90 -11.64
C ILE A 110 8.66 -44.98 -10.88
N THR A 111 8.44 -44.07 -9.94
CA THR A 111 7.15 -43.96 -9.24
C THR A 111 6.29 -42.84 -9.85
N VAL A 112 4.98 -42.89 -9.61
CA VAL A 112 4.08 -41.78 -9.98
C VAL A 112 4.52 -40.48 -9.30
N GLU A 113 5.01 -40.58 -8.06
CA GLU A 113 5.54 -39.46 -7.29
C GLU A 113 6.80 -38.85 -7.96
N ASP A 114 7.66 -39.66 -8.60
CA ASP A 114 8.82 -39.15 -9.35
C ASP A 114 8.40 -38.34 -10.60
N ILE A 115 7.31 -38.74 -11.25
CA ILE A 115 6.75 -38.02 -12.41
C ILE A 115 6.12 -36.70 -11.97
N VAL A 116 5.34 -36.71 -10.89
CA VAL A 116 4.72 -35.51 -10.29
C VAL A 116 5.78 -34.48 -9.88
N ASN A 117 6.91 -34.95 -9.34
CA ASN A 117 8.00 -34.09 -8.86
C ASN A 117 9.05 -33.75 -9.94
N GLY A 118 8.85 -34.15 -11.20
CA GLY A 118 9.78 -33.85 -12.31
C GLY A 118 11.16 -34.53 -12.20
N ASN A 119 11.26 -35.64 -11.45
CA ASN A 119 12.51 -36.38 -11.23
C ASN A 119 12.81 -37.43 -12.32
N VAL A 120 12.03 -37.46 -13.41
CA VAL A 120 12.18 -38.40 -14.53
C VAL A 120 12.67 -37.64 -15.76
N SER A 121 13.74 -38.12 -16.40
CA SER A 121 14.27 -37.46 -17.61
C SER A 121 13.43 -37.75 -18.85
N ASP A 122 13.41 -36.80 -19.79
CA ASP A 122 12.70 -36.91 -21.06
C ASP A 122 13.15 -38.13 -21.88
N GLU A 123 14.44 -38.50 -21.83
CA GLU A 123 14.93 -39.69 -22.53
C GLU A 123 14.37 -40.99 -21.93
N MET A 124 14.18 -41.03 -20.60
CA MET A 124 13.55 -42.19 -19.95
C MET A 124 12.10 -42.31 -20.37
N LEU A 125 11.33 -41.22 -20.37
CA LEU A 125 9.92 -41.24 -20.78
C LEU A 125 9.74 -41.70 -22.24
N GLN A 126 10.59 -41.21 -23.15
CA GLN A 126 10.57 -41.59 -24.56
C GLN A 126 10.89 -43.07 -24.79
N GLN A 127 11.80 -43.67 -23.99
CA GLN A 127 12.13 -45.09 -24.09
C GLN A 127 10.92 -46.01 -23.82
N TYR A 128 9.92 -45.52 -23.08
CA TYR A 128 8.69 -46.25 -22.77
C TYR A 128 7.49 -45.80 -23.63
N GLY A 129 7.73 -45.01 -24.68
CA GLY A 129 6.69 -44.56 -25.60
C GLY A 129 5.77 -43.48 -25.01
N ILE A 130 6.21 -42.82 -23.94
CA ILE A 130 5.51 -41.72 -23.30
C ILE A 130 6.10 -40.42 -23.88
N SER A 131 5.28 -39.62 -24.54
CA SER A 131 5.71 -38.30 -25.02
C SER A 131 5.94 -37.40 -23.81
N PRO A 132 7.10 -36.74 -23.65
CA PRO A 132 7.33 -35.79 -22.55
C PRO A 132 6.23 -34.71 -22.49
N ASP A 133 5.83 -34.26 -23.68
CA ASP A 133 4.80 -33.25 -23.93
C ASP A 133 3.39 -33.61 -23.40
N ILE A 134 3.11 -34.88 -23.05
CA ILE A 134 1.78 -35.27 -22.52
C ILE A 134 1.56 -34.81 -21.08
N PHE A 135 2.66 -34.61 -20.34
CA PHE A 135 2.69 -34.01 -19.01
C PHE A 135 3.13 -32.55 -19.09
N ASP A 136 3.10 -31.97 -20.28
CA ASP A 136 3.41 -30.57 -20.50
C ASP A 136 2.11 -29.80 -20.70
N GLY A 137 1.11 -30.06 -19.85
CA GLY A 137 -0.20 -29.37 -19.82
C GLY A 137 -0.11 -27.85 -19.55
N HIS A 138 1.08 -27.29 -19.72
CA HIS A 138 1.39 -25.89 -19.67
C HIS A 138 1.05 -25.28 -21.04
N VAL A 139 0.07 -24.38 -21.08
CA VAL A 139 0.23 -23.25 -22.00
C VAL A 139 1.57 -22.65 -21.59
N SER A 140 2.54 -22.57 -22.50
CA SER A 140 3.83 -22.00 -22.13
C SER A 140 3.60 -20.62 -21.52
N THR A 141 4.34 -20.25 -20.47
CA THR A 141 4.11 -18.98 -19.76
C THR A 141 4.07 -17.81 -20.74
N GLU A 142 4.90 -17.85 -21.79
CA GLU A 142 4.94 -16.87 -22.87
C GLU A 142 3.64 -16.85 -23.72
N GLU A 143 3.08 -18.00 -24.11
CA GLU A 143 1.81 -18.07 -24.84
C GLU A 143 0.62 -17.61 -23.97
N ALA A 144 0.65 -17.90 -22.67
CA ALA A 144 -0.38 -17.46 -21.73
C ALA A 144 -0.33 -15.95 -21.50
N GLU A 145 0.88 -15.40 -21.32
CA GLU A 145 1.11 -13.96 -21.19
C GLU A 145 0.64 -13.21 -22.44
N GLN A 146 0.99 -13.70 -23.63
CA GLN A 146 0.56 -13.10 -24.89
C GLN A 146 -0.97 -13.14 -25.05
N SER A 147 -1.60 -14.28 -24.73
CA SER A 147 -3.05 -14.43 -24.79
C SER A 147 -3.77 -13.45 -23.85
N ILE A 148 -3.22 -13.21 -22.66
CA ILE A 148 -3.78 -12.26 -21.68
C ILE A 148 -3.59 -10.81 -22.17
N MET A 149 -2.44 -10.50 -22.77
CA MET A 149 -2.16 -9.16 -23.31
C MET A 149 -3.06 -8.80 -24.47
N GLU A 150 -3.40 -9.75 -25.34
CA GLU A 150 -4.26 -9.53 -26.51
C GLU A 150 -5.76 -9.67 -26.20
N ALA A 151 -6.12 -10.17 -25.01
CA ALA A 151 -7.51 -10.42 -24.65
C ALA A 151 -8.35 -9.14 -24.59
N GLU A 152 -9.37 -9.07 -25.44
CA GLU A 152 -10.42 -8.06 -25.34
C GLU A 152 -11.44 -8.42 -24.27
N VAL A 153 -11.30 -7.84 -23.08
CA VAL A 153 -12.23 -8.03 -21.97
C VAL A 153 -13.32 -6.95 -22.00
N PRO A 154 -14.62 -7.29 -22.06
CA PRO A 154 -15.70 -6.31 -21.98
C PRO A 154 -15.67 -5.50 -20.68
N LYS A 155 -15.99 -4.20 -20.73
CA LYS A 155 -15.92 -3.28 -19.57
C LYS A 155 -16.62 -3.80 -18.32
N GLN A 156 -17.77 -4.45 -18.45
CA GLN A 156 -18.48 -5.02 -17.31
C GLN A 156 -17.69 -6.15 -16.63
N MET A 157 -17.02 -6.99 -17.42
CA MET A 157 -16.16 -8.07 -16.90
C MET A 157 -14.89 -7.50 -16.25
N GLN A 158 -14.35 -6.40 -16.77
CA GLN A 158 -13.23 -5.71 -16.14
C GLN A 158 -13.57 -5.22 -14.73
N ILE A 159 -14.76 -4.62 -14.55
CA ILE A 159 -15.24 -4.15 -13.23
C ILE A 159 -15.33 -5.33 -12.25
N VAL A 160 -15.98 -6.43 -12.67
CA VAL A 160 -16.12 -7.64 -11.85
C VAL A 160 -14.76 -8.23 -11.49
N ALA A 161 -13.80 -8.24 -12.42
CA ALA A 161 -12.45 -8.71 -12.17
C ALA A 161 -11.73 -7.84 -11.12
N ILE A 162 -11.86 -6.51 -11.19
CA ILE A 162 -11.25 -5.60 -10.20
C ILE A 162 -11.90 -5.77 -8.81
N GLU A 163 -13.23 -5.85 -8.75
CA GLU A 163 -13.97 -6.02 -7.49
C GLU A 163 -13.66 -7.37 -6.81
N GLY A 164 -13.53 -8.43 -7.62
CA GLY A 164 -13.20 -9.78 -7.17
C GLY A 164 -11.72 -10.01 -6.87
N ALA A 165 -10.82 -9.10 -7.25
CA ALA A 165 -9.40 -9.24 -7.00
C ALA A 165 -9.06 -9.17 -5.50
N ASP A 166 -8.03 -9.91 -5.07
CA ASP A 166 -7.47 -9.83 -3.72
C ASP A 166 -6.58 -8.58 -3.59
N LEU A 167 -7.22 -7.40 -3.64
CA LEU A 167 -6.58 -6.10 -3.53
C LEU A 167 -7.27 -5.26 -2.45
N PRO A 168 -6.53 -4.44 -1.69
CA PRO A 168 -7.13 -3.43 -0.83
C PRO A 168 -8.07 -2.49 -1.60
N ASP A 169 -9.18 -2.07 -0.97
CA ASP A 169 -10.21 -1.23 -1.60
C ASP A 169 -9.66 0.06 -2.21
N VAL A 170 -8.60 0.63 -1.64
CA VAL A 170 -7.92 1.81 -2.18
C VAL A 170 -7.44 1.56 -3.61
N PHE A 171 -6.82 0.42 -3.88
CA PHE A 171 -6.34 0.08 -5.23
C PHE A 171 -7.48 -0.30 -6.16
N LYS A 172 -8.51 -1.00 -5.65
CA LYS A 172 -9.72 -1.29 -6.43
C LYS A 172 -10.38 -0.02 -6.92
N ASN A 173 -10.58 0.96 -6.03
CA ASN A 173 -11.20 2.24 -6.38
C ASN A 173 -10.34 3.01 -7.39
N LEU A 174 -9.02 3.06 -7.19
CA LEU A 174 -8.11 3.70 -8.15
C LEU A 174 -8.22 3.07 -9.54
N LEU A 175 -8.22 1.74 -9.63
CA LEU A 175 -8.40 1.03 -10.89
C LEU A 175 -9.78 1.29 -11.50
N LEU A 176 -10.86 1.24 -10.72
CA LEU A 176 -12.23 1.44 -11.21
C LEU A 176 -12.45 2.87 -11.72
N GLU A 177 -12.04 3.89 -10.95
CA GLU A 177 -12.18 5.31 -11.32
C GLU A 177 -11.38 5.65 -12.57
N ASN A 178 -10.20 5.03 -12.73
CA ASN A 178 -9.31 5.28 -13.86
C ASN A 178 -9.52 4.32 -15.03
N ASN A 179 -10.46 3.36 -14.95
CA ASN A 179 -10.72 2.39 -16.02
C ASN A 179 -11.56 3.00 -17.18
N ASN A 180 -11.04 4.05 -17.81
CA ASN A 180 -11.74 4.82 -18.84
C ASN A 180 -10.83 5.16 -20.04
N SER A 181 -11.42 5.59 -21.15
CA SER A 181 -10.70 5.82 -22.41
C SER A 181 -9.61 6.91 -22.32
N GLU A 182 -9.79 7.91 -21.45
CA GLU A 182 -8.80 8.98 -21.29
C GLU A 182 -7.50 8.45 -20.67
N VAL A 183 -7.62 7.60 -19.64
CA VAL A 183 -6.45 7.00 -18.99
C VAL A 183 -5.78 5.97 -19.90
N TYR A 184 -6.56 5.17 -20.64
CA TYR A 184 -6.03 4.24 -21.65
C TYR A 184 -5.18 4.98 -22.68
N GLN A 185 -5.68 6.11 -23.19
CA GLN A 185 -4.94 6.95 -24.13
C GLN A 185 -3.66 7.54 -23.51
N LYS A 186 -3.73 8.00 -22.25
CA LYS A 186 -2.56 8.55 -21.52
C LYS A 186 -1.47 7.50 -21.29
N LEU A 187 -1.85 6.24 -21.06
CA LEU A 187 -0.92 5.12 -20.87
C LEU A 187 -0.43 4.52 -22.20
N GLY A 188 -1.10 4.84 -23.32
CA GLY A 188 -0.82 4.27 -24.63
C GLY A 188 -1.12 2.77 -24.69
N VAL A 189 -2.24 2.36 -24.08
CA VAL A 189 -2.68 0.96 -23.97
C VAL A 189 -4.06 0.77 -24.57
N THR A 190 -4.36 -0.45 -25.00
CA THR A 190 -5.63 -0.79 -25.64
C THR A 190 -6.36 -1.92 -24.94
N THR A 191 -5.63 -2.80 -24.25
CA THR A 191 -6.23 -3.97 -23.58
C THR A 191 -6.32 -3.79 -22.07
N PHE A 192 -7.11 -4.64 -21.43
CA PHE A 192 -7.32 -4.56 -19.98
C PHE A 192 -6.06 -4.95 -19.18
N ALA A 193 -5.34 -5.98 -19.62
CA ALA A 193 -4.10 -6.39 -18.98
C ALA A 193 -3.03 -5.28 -19.05
N GLU A 194 -2.85 -4.68 -20.22
CA GLU A 194 -1.94 -3.53 -20.38
C GLU A 194 -2.34 -2.35 -19.49
N TYR A 195 -3.63 -2.04 -19.40
CA TYR A 195 -4.12 -0.99 -18.51
C TYR A 195 -3.74 -1.24 -17.06
N VAL A 196 -4.05 -2.42 -16.52
CA VAL A 196 -3.77 -2.73 -15.12
C VAL A 196 -2.26 -2.70 -14.88
N SER A 197 -1.46 -3.34 -15.73
CA SER A 197 0.00 -3.40 -15.59
C SER A 197 0.65 -2.01 -15.66
N LYS A 198 0.36 -1.21 -16.70
CA LYS A 198 0.95 0.13 -16.84
C LYS A 198 0.46 1.11 -15.78
N TYR A 199 -0.80 1.01 -15.37
CA TYR A 199 -1.36 1.87 -14.33
C TYR A 199 -0.70 1.58 -12.97
N PHE A 200 -0.50 0.30 -12.62
CA PHE A 200 0.22 -0.08 -11.41
C PHE A 200 1.69 0.35 -11.44
N ALA A 201 2.39 0.13 -12.55
CA ALA A 201 3.76 0.61 -12.72
C ALA A 201 3.86 2.12 -12.50
N LYS A 202 2.92 2.87 -13.07
CA LYS A 202 2.82 4.32 -12.85
C LYS A 202 2.56 4.68 -11.40
N LEU A 203 1.61 4.04 -10.73
CA LEU A 203 1.33 4.29 -9.31
C LEU A 203 2.57 4.04 -8.45
N VAL A 204 3.27 2.92 -8.66
CA VAL A 204 4.48 2.58 -7.90
C VAL A 204 5.55 3.64 -8.09
N ILE A 205 5.80 4.07 -9.33
CA ILE A 205 6.81 5.10 -9.61
C ILE A 205 6.40 6.45 -9.01
N GLU A 206 5.13 6.84 -9.07
CA GLU A 206 4.64 8.08 -8.45
C GLU A 206 4.79 8.04 -6.92
N ILE A 207 4.51 6.91 -6.28
CA ILE A 207 4.70 6.71 -4.84
C ILE A 207 6.19 6.80 -4.47
N VAL A 208 7.06 6.08 -5.19
CA VAL A 208 8.51 6.12 -4.95
C VAL A 208 9.06 7.53 -5.17
N ALA A 209 8.64 8.20 -6.24
CA ALA A 209 9.02 9.58 -6.52
C ALA A 209 8.58 10.53 -5.40
N PHE A 210 7.35 10.40 -4.92
CA PHE A 210 6.84 11.17 -3.79
C PHE A 210 7.69 10.95 -2.54
N LEU A 211 7.97 9.70 -2.19
CA LEU A 211 8.75 9.36 -0.98
C LEU A 211 10.18 9.89 -1.05
N VAL A 212 10.86 9.71 -2.18
CA VAL A 212 12.22 10.22 -2.41
C VAL A 212 12.22 11.74 -2.35
N THR A 213 11.31 12.40 -3.07
CA THR A 213 11.19 13.86 -3.09
C THR A 213 10.90 14.40 -1.68
N PHE A 214 9.96 13.78 -0.96
CA PHE A 214 9.60 14.15 0.41
C PHE A 214 10.78 14.03 1.36
N LEU A 215 11.52 12.93 1.28
CA LEU A 215 12.71 12.70 2.10
C LEU A 215 13.78 13.78 1.83
N PHE A 216 14.17 13.98 0.56
CA PHE A 216 15.19 14.96 0.19
C PHE A 216 14.76 16.40 0.53
N ALA A 217 13.54 16.79 0.18
CA ALA A 217 13.01 18.12 0.49
C ALA A 217 12.98 18.37 2.00
N THR A 218 12.54 17.38 2.79
CA THR A 218 12.52 17.49 4.25
C THR A 218 13.94 17.68 4.80
N ILE A 219 14.92 16.91 4.32
CA ILE A 219 16.32 17.03 4.77
C ILE A 219 16.88 18.41 4.43
N VAL A 220 16.75 18.85 3.17
CA VAL A 220 17.31 20.13 2.70
C VAL A 220 16.67 21.30 3.41
N ILE A 221 15.33 21.36 3.46
CA ILE A 221 14.61 22.48 4.08
C ILE A 221 14.91 22.53 5.58
N ARG A 222 14.93 21.38 6.28
CA ARG A 222 15.28 21.37 7.71
C ARG A 222 16.73 21.75 7.96
N ALA A 223 17.67 21.38 7.09
CA ALA A 223 19.06 21.82 7.20
C ALA A 223 19.18 23.34 7.04
N VAL A 224 18.46 23.95 6.08
CA VAL A 224 18.44 25.40 5.89
C VAL A 224 17.84 26.12 7.10
N VAL A 225 16.67 25.66 7.58
CA VAL A 225 16.03 26.24 8.78
C VAL A 225 16.95 26.14 9.99
N PHE A 226 17.61 24.99 10.19
CA PHE A 226 18.57 24.80 11.26
C PHE A 226 19.77 25.78 11.15
N ALA A 227 20.30 25.99 9.94
CA ALA A 227 21.38 26.94 9.71
C ALA A 227 20.94 28.39 9.96
N LEU A 228 19.72 28.77 9.56
CA LEU A 228 19.16 30.10 9.80
C LEU A 228 18.90 30.36 11.30
N ASP A 229 18.44 29.35 12.02
CA ASP A 229 18.24 29.41 13.48
C ASP A 229 19.56 29.62 14.24
N PHE A 230 20.69 29.12 13.72
CA PHE A 230 22.03 29.37 14.29
C PHE A 230 22.49 30.82 14.10
N VAL A 231 22.20 31.41 12.94
CA VAL A 231 22.65 32.76 12.57
C VAL A 231 21.75 33.85 13.14
N THR A 232 20.47 33.53 13.42
CA THR A 232 19.50 34.50 13.91
C THR A 232 19.04 34.16 15.34
N ALA A 233 19.86 34.53 16.32
CA ALA A 233 19.39 34.66 17.70
C ALA A 233 18.47 35.89 17.79
N LEU A 234 17.25 35.82 17.24
CA LEU A 234 16.32 36.92 17.30
C LEU A 234 16.01 37.22 18.78
N PRO A 235 16.35 38.41 19.31
CA PRO A 235 16.08 38.78 20.69
C PRO A 235 14.60 39.17 20.83
N VAL A 236 13.70 38.23 20.54
CA VAL A 236 12.25 38.46 20.59
C VAL A 236 11.81 38.23 22.03
N LEU A 237 11.77 39.33 22.81
CA LEU A 237 11.16 39.48 24.15
C LEU A 237 10.90 38.13 24.84
N GLY A 238 11.95 37.58 25.47
CA GLY A 238 12.06 36.14 25.76
C GLY A 238 10.88 35.50 26.49
N ILE A 239 10.10 36.24 27.26
CA ILE A 239 8.91 35.73 27.96
C ILE A 239 7.68 35.72 27.05
N LEU A 240 7.43 36.78 26.26
CA LEU A 240 6.27 36.85 25.36
C LEU A 240 6.34 35.76 24.27
N ASN A 241 7.52 35.50 23.69
CA ASN A 241 7.69 34.43 22.71
C ASN A 241 7.42 33.04 23.32
N ARG A 242 7.82 32.82 24.58
CA ARG A 242 7.57 31.55 25.27
C ARG A 242 6.10 31.39 25.67
N LEU A 243 5.45 32.47 26.14
CA LEU A 243 4.02 32.47 26.45
C LEU A 243 3.15 32.28 25.20
N ALA A 244 3.47 32.96 24.10
CA ALA A 244 2.85 32.69 22.81
C ALA A 244 3.12 31.24 22.36
N GLY A 245 4.31 30.71 22.67
CA GLY A 245 4.65 29.31 22.42
C GLY A 245 3.74 28.34 23.18
N VAL A 246 3.41 28.63 24.45
CA VAL A 246 2.43 27.86 25.23
C VAL A 246 1.07 27.84 24.53
N LEU A 247 0.60 29.00 24.06
CA LEU A 247 -0.67 29.10 23.34
C LEU A 247 -0.66 28.21 22.08
N VAL A 248 0.35 28.38 21.22
CA VAL A 248 0.49 27.60 19.98
C VAL A 248 0.62 26.09 20.27
N GLY A 249 1.46 25.71 21.24
CA GLY A 249 1.67 24.32 21.62
C GLY A 249 0.42 23.67 22.22
N SER A 250 -0.35 24.43 23.00
CA SER A 250 -1.65 23.99 23.52
C SER A 250 -2.65 23.80 22.40
N THR A 251 -2.77 24.75 21.46
CA THR A 251 -3.64 24.63 20.28
C THR A 251 -3.32 23.38 19.45
N ILE A 252 -2.03 23.13 19.16
CA ILE A 252 -1.61 21.91 18.44
C ILE A 252 -2.03 20.65 19.22
N SER A 253 -1.92 20.67 20.54
CA SER A 253 -2.27 19.51 21.37
C SER A 253 -3.78 19.27 21.44
N PHE A 254 -4.60 20.33 21.43
CA PHE A 254 -6.05 20.19 21.27
C PHE A 254 -6.43 19.59 19.91
N ILE A 255 -5.69 19.92 18.83
CA ILE A 255 -5.89 19.27 17.52
C ILE A 255 -5.57 17.77 17.62
N ILE A 256 -4.44 17.40 18.24
CA ILE A 256 -4.04 16.01 18.43
C ILE A 256 -5.07 15.23 19.25
N VAL A 257 -5.55 15.81 20.37
CA VAL A 257 -6.63 15.21 21.19
C VAL A 257 -7.92 15.07 20.36
N GLY A 258 -8.23 16.06 19.52
CA GLY A 258 -9.38 15.99 18.62
C GLY A 258 -9.29 14.83 17.63
N ILE A 259 -8.11 14.58 17.06
CA ILE A 259 -7.84 13.42 16.18
C ILE A 259 -7.94 12.12 16.98
N LEU A 260 -7.38 12.06 18.19
CA LEU A 260 -7.48 10.90 19.08
C LEU A 260 -8.94 10.52 19.33
N PHE A 261 -9.82 11.50 19.58
CA PHE A 261 -11.24 11.24 19.75
C PHE A 261 -11.90 10.69 18.48
N ILE A 262 -11.53 11.17 17.29
CA ILE A 262 -12.00 10.59 16.03
C ILE A 262 -11.59 9.12 15.93
N VAL A 263 -10.33 8.80 16.24
CA VAL A 263 -9.85 7.41 16.23
C VAL A 263 -10.65 6.55 17.22
N ILE A 264 -10.89 7.04 18.44
CA ILE A 264 -11.70 6.33 19.43
C ILE A 264 -13.13 6.09 18.92
N THR A 265 -13.75 7.08 18.27
CA THR A 265 -15.08 6.94 17.66
C THR A 265 -15.10 5.89 16.55
N LEU A 266 -14.09 5.89 15.66
CA LEU A 266 -13.98 4.88 14.59
C LEU A 266 -13.81 3.46 15.15
N LEU A 267 -13.14 3.34 16.30
CA LEU A 267 -12.93 2.07 16.98
C LEU A 267 -14.05 1.66 17.94
N TYR A 268 -15.17 2.41 18.03
CA TYR A 268 -16.28 2.15 18.98
C TYR A 268 -16.89 0.75 18.88
N THR A 269 -16.75 0.05 17.76
CA THR A 269 -17.23 -1.34 17.62
C THR A 269 -16.32 -2.36 18.31
N THR A 270 -15.05 -2.00 18.54
CA THR A 270 -14.04 -2.84 19.21
C THR A 270 -14.14 -2.76 20.73
N THR A 271 -13.60 -3.76 21.44
CA THR A 271 -13.55 -3.77 22.92
C THR A 271 -12.84 -2.55 23.49
N ILE A 272 -11.71 -2.17 22.91
CA ILE A 272 -10.89 -1.03 23.36
C ILE A 272 -11.65 0.29 23.14
N GLY A 273 -12.29 0.46 21.98
CA GLY A 273 -13.05 1.68 21.69
C GLY A 273 -14.30 1.83 22.57
N LYS A 274 -15.01 0.75 22.91
CA LYS A 274 -16.14 0.79 23.85
C LYS A 274 -15.69 1.24 25.25
N GLN A 275 -14.58 0.70 25.74
CA GLN A 275 -14.01 1.09 27.04
C GLN A 275 -13.58 2.57 27.03
N ALA A 276 -12.87 3.01 26.00
CA ALA A 276 -12.45 4.41 25.87
C ALA A 276 -13.65 5.36 25.76
N MET A 277 -14.70 5.00 25.01
CA MET A 277 -15.95 5.78 24.94
C MET A 277 -16.69 5.84 26.28
N GLY A 278 -16.66 4.75 27.07
CA GLY A 278 -17.15 4.75 28.45
C GLY A 278 -16.42 5.78 29.30
N MET A 279 -15.07 5.76 29.26
CA MET A 279 -14.23 6.72 29.97
C MET A 279 -14.50 8.17 29.56
N ILE A 280 -14.79 8.44 28.27
CA ILE A 280 -15.15 9.79 27.80
C ILE A 280 -16.48 10.24 28.42
N ARG A 281 -17.49 9.37 28.42
CA ARG A 281 -18.84 9.71 28.88
C ARG A 281 -18.95 9.87 30.39
N GLU A 282 -18.16 9.11 31.13
CA GLU A 282 -18.15 9.15 32.61
C GLU A 282 -17.43 10.38 33.18
N ASP A 283 -16.54 11.01 32.40
CA ASP A 283 -15.77 12.18 32.83
C ASP A 283 -16.26 13.47 32.18
N GLN A 284 -16.55 14.47 33.02
CA GLN A 284 -17.12 15.75 32.57
C GLN A 284 -16.17 16.52 31.64
N ILE A 285 -14.85 16.46 31.86
CA ILE A 285 -13.87 17.18 31.04
C ILE A 285 -13.70 16.49 29.69
N LEU A 286 -13.54 15.17 29.69
CA LEU A 286 -13.41 14.39 28.45
C LEU A 286 -14.67 14.52 27.59
N SER A 287 -15.85 14.36 28.19
CA SER A 287 -17.14 14.52 27.51
C SER A 287 -17.26 15.93 26.90
N PHE A 288 -16.92 16.97 27.66
CA PHE A 288 -16.92 18.34 27.16
C PHE A 288 -15.96 18.56 25.96
N LEU A 289 -14.73 18.04 26.05
CA LEU A 289 -13.75 18.17 24.97
C LEU A 289 -14.16 17.37 23.73
N TYR A 290 -14.77 16.19 23.92
CA TYR A 290 -15.29 15.35 22.85
C TYR A 290 -16.46 16.02 22.11
N ASP A 291 -17.47 16.51 22.84
CA ASP A 291 -18.66 17.14 22.26
C ASP A 291 -18.36 18.47 21.56
N ASN A 292 -17.31 19.19 22.02
CA ASN A 292 -16.85 20.44 21.41
C ASN A 292 -15.71 20.26 20.42
N ASN A 293 -15.37 19.02 20.03
CA ASN A 293 -14.29 18.73 19.12
C ASN A 293 -14.54 19.34 17.72
N ILE A 294 -13.84 20.44 17.43
CA ILE A 294 -13.94 21.14 16.14
C ILE A 294 -13.48 20.24 14.98
N ILE A 295 -12.46 19.40 15.21
CA ILE A 295 -11.94 18.49 14.19
C ILE A 295 -12.99 17.44 13.82
N MET A 296 -13.71 16.90 14.81
CA MET A 296 -14.83 15.99 14.59
C MET A 296 -15.94 16.68 13.78
N LYS A 297 -16.33 17.91 14.16
CA LYS A 297 -17.35 18.68 13.43
C LYS A 297 -16.97 18.88 11.96
N ILE A 298 -15.72 19.28 11.68
CA ILE A 298 -15.21 19.44 10.31
C ILE A 298 -15.23 18.10 9.56
N ALA A 299 -14.70 17.03 10.17
CA ALA A 299 -14.63 15.70 9.56
C ALA A 299 -16.03 15.16 9.19
N THR A 300 -17.04 15.43 10.01
CA THR A 300 -18.43 14.99 9.75
C THR A 300 -19.23 15.93 8.84
N MET A 301 -18.75 17.15 8.59
CA MET A 301 -19.38 18.12 7.67
C MET A 301 -19.00 17.92 6.20
N LEU A 302 -17.91 17.21 5.90
CA LEU A 302 -17.45 16.90 4.52
C LEU A 302 -18.30 15.81 3.83
N ARG A 303 -19.63 15.86 3.97
CA ARG A 303 -20.57 15.03 3.21
C ARG A 303 -21.06 15.76 1.98
#